data_AF-A0A2H0KJQ2-F1
#
_entry.id   AF-A0A2H0KJQ2-F1
#
_cell.length_a   1.000
_cell.length_b   1.000
_cell.length_c   1.000
_cell.angle_alpha   90.00
_cell.angle_beta   90.00
_cell.angle_gamma   90.00
#
_symmetry.space_group_name_H-M   'P 1'
#
loop_
_entity.id
_entity.type
_entity.pdbx_description
1 polymer ?
#
loop_
_entity_poly.entity_id
_entity_poly.type
_entity_poly.pdbx_seq_one_letter_code
_entity_poly.pdbx_strand_id
1 'polypeptide(L)'
;MEGFIDFIVSINKIALFAFIVVLGFLVYEVKKMIDERKKSEKPVVPQFEDTIQGSPKASMNNTPLPPSVVLPKKPERGSSALMIGIGATTLLIVVGIMVVTYNTNLKKQEGETAQVPIIREISSAGLKVYDENWNEIEKKKKDKAKPGEKLYIGIQTIVEADIDRARIRVNERDWQIAHITTLFNPQLEVYYKEYIVATGTAQLKIEAQLHSASDGWLGD
;
A
#
# COMPACT_ATOMS: atom_id res chain seq x y z
N MET A 1 4.77 -14.01 24.72
CA MET A 1 5.58 -13.20 23.78
C MET A 1 5.09 -13.31 22.34
N GLU A 2 4.60 -14.48 21.90
CA GLU A 2 4.08 -14.68 20.53
C GLU A 2 2.96 -13.70 20.14
N GLY A 3 1.94 -13.52 20.98
CA GLY A 3 0.83 -12.59 20.66
C GLY A 3 1.24 -11.12 20.50
N PHE A 4 2.36 -10.68 21.10
CA PHE A 4 2.87 -9.32 20.91
C PHE A 4 3.56 -9.18 19.54
N ILE A 5 4.25 -10.22 19.08
CA ILE A 5 4.89 -10.24 17.76
C ILE A 5 3.82 -10.28 16.67
N ASP A 6 2.78 -11.10 16.84
CA ASP A 6 1.67 -11.18 15.89
C ASP A 6 0.91 -9.86 15.76
N PHE A 7 0.72 -9.17 16.90
CA PHE A 7 0.14 -7.82 16.90
C PHE A 7 1.00 -6.83 16.10
N ILE A 8 2.33 -6.81 16.30
CA ILE A 8 3.21 -5.90 15.53
C ILE A 8 3.22 -6.24 14.04
N VAL A 9 3.16 -7.51 13.66
CA VAL A 9 3.10 -7.95 12.25
C VAL A 9 1.77 -7.57 11.61
N SER A 10 0.67 -7.50 12.38
CA SER A 10 -0.66 -7.14 11.88
C SER A 10 -0.83 -5.66 11.53
N ILE A 11 0.04 -4.79 12.07
CA ILE A 11 -0.05 -3.34 11.85
C ILE A 11 0.48 -2.98 10.47
N ASN A 12 -0.18 -2.03 9.80
CA ASN A 12 0.28 -1.50 8.52
C ASN A 12 1.70 -0.91 8.66
N LYS A 13 2.65 -1.51 7.93
CA LYS A 13 4.09 -1.18 7.96
C LYS A 13 4.37 0.29 7.69
N ILE A 14 3.60 0.90 6.77
CA ILE A 14 3.72 2.31 6.40
C ILE A 14 3.26 3.21 7.55
N ALA A 15 2.17 2.82 8.23
CA ALA A 15 1.66 3.54 9.39
C ALA A 15 2.63 3.47 10.57
N LEU A 16 3.26 2.30 10.81
CA LEU A 16 4.26 2.15 11.86
C LEU A 16 5.49 3.03 11.60
N PHE A 17 5.98 3.09 10.37
CA PHE A 17 7.09 3.97 10.00
C PHE A 17 6.74 5.44 10.21
N ALA A 18 5.58 5.89 9.72
CA ALA A 18 5.09 7.25 9.91
C ALA A 18 4.97 7.60 11.40
N PHE A 19 4.45 6.67 12.22
CA PHE A 19 4.34 6.84 13.67
C PHE A 19 5.70 7.08 14.32
N ILE A 20 6.72 6.28 13.99
CA ILE A 20 8.07 6.43 14.55
C ILE A 20 8.67 7.79 14.18
N VAL A 21 8.51 8.24 12.94
CA VAL A 21 9.00 9.54 12.48
C VAL A 21 8.33 10.68 13.26
N VAL A 22 7.00 10.66 13.35
CA VAL A 22 6.23 11.68 14.09
C VAL A 22 6.59 11.68 15.57
N LEU A 23 6.72 10.51 16.19
CA LEU A 23 7.13 10.39 17.59
C LEU A 23 8.53 10.99 17.82
N GLY A 24 9.46 10.77 16.89
CA GLY A 24 10.79 11.37 16.93
C GLY A 24 10.76 12.90 16.89
N PHE A 25 9.94 13.50 16.01
CA PHE A 25 9.73 14.94 15.96
C PHE A 25 9.14 15.48 17.28
N LEU A 26 8.17 14.78 17.84
CA LEU A 26 7.51 15.19 19.08
C LEU A 26 8.48 15.18 20.27
N VAL A 27 9.30 14.13 20.39
CA VAL A 27 10.35 14.06 21.42
C VAL A 27 11.39 15.18 21.24
N TYR A 28 11.77 15.48 20.00
CA TYR A 28 12.68 16.58 19.69
C TYR A 28 12.12 17.94 20.12
N GLU A 29 10.86 18.25 19.79
CA GLU A 29 10.21 19.51 20.16
C GLU A 29 10.08 19.67 21.68
N VAL A 30 9.62 18.62 22.37
CA VAL A 30 9.50 18.64 23.83
C VAL A 30 10.85 18.91 24.48
N LYS A 31 11.92 18.26 24.00
CA LYS A 31 13.28 18.51 24.50
C LYS A 31 13.72 19.96 24.24
N LYS A 32 13.51 20.48 23.04
CA LYS A 32 13.85 21.86 22.67
C LYS A 32 13.13 22.87 23.58
N MET A 33 11.84 22.65 23.85
CA MET A 33 11.07 23.50 24.77
C MET A 33 11.62 23.48 26.20
N ILE A 34 12.04 22.31 26.70
CA ILE A 34 12.64 22.20 28.04
C ILE A 34 13.96 22.97 28.09
N ASP A 35 14.78 22.87 27.04
CA ASP A 35 16.06 23.57 26.96
C ASP A 35 15.87 25.10 26.85
N GLU A 36 14.85 25.56 26.13
CA GLU A 36 14.50 26.99 26.04
C GLU A 36 14.00 27.56 27.37
N ARG A 37 13.21 26.80 28.13
CA ARG A 37 12.78 27.21 29.48
C ARG A 37 13.95 27.39 30.45
N LYS A 38 14.98 26.55 30.35
CA LYS A 38 16.19 26.68 31.18
C LYS A 38 17.04 27.91 30.81
N LYS A 39 16.97 28.35 29.54
CA LYS A 39 17.73 29.50 29.02
C LYS A 39 17.00 30.83 29.19
N SER A 40 15.76 30.82 29.68
CA SER A 40 15.03 32.04 30.00
C SER A 40 15.62 32.65 31.27
N GLU A 41 16.74 33.34 31.13
CA GLU A 41 17.28 34.23 32.16
C GLU A 41 16.18 35.21 32.57
N LYS A 42 15.99 35.41 33.88
CA LYS A 42 14.95 36.30 34.39
C LYS A 42 15.15 37.67 33.75
N PRO A 43 14.10 38.29 33.17
CA PRO A 43 14.24 39.62 32.62
C PRO A 43 14.74 40.55 33.72
N VAL A 44 15.84 41.25 33.45
CA VAL A 44 16.35 42.29 34.33
C VAL A 44 15.34 43.44 34.25
N VAL A 45 14.35 43.41 35.15
CA VAL A 45 13.40 44.50 35.30
C VAL A 45 14.18 45.67 35.87
N PRO A 46 14.27 46.82 35.16
CA PRO A 46 14.90 48.01 35.71
C PRO A 46 14.20 48.38 37.00
N GLN A 47 14.96 48.50 38.09
CA GLN A 47 14.41 49.09 39.30
C GLN A 47 14.26 50.58 39.04
N PHE A 48 13.02 51.00 38.81
CA PHE A 48 12.69 52.42 38.80
C PHE A 48 12.68 52.87 40.25
N GLU A 49 13.69 53.64 40.65
CA GLU A 49 13.69 54.30 41.94
C GLU A 49 12.60 55.37 41.91
N ASP A 50 11.50 55.12 42.63
CA ASP A 50 10.43 56.10 42.88
C ASP A 50 10.92 57.18 43.87
N THR A 51 11.95 57.94 43.50
CA THR A 51 12.32 59.15 44.25
C THR A 51 11.56 60.34 43.65
N ILE A 52 10.28 60.44 43.98
CA ILE A 52 9.49 61.65 43.74
C ILE A 52 9.87 62.69 44.80
N GLN A 53 10.93 63.45 44.55
CA GLN A 53 11.06 64.80 45.12
C GLN A 53 12.05 65.64 44.30
N GLY A 54 11.51 66.46 43.41
CA GLY A 54 12.24 67.59 42.81
C GLY A 54 12.28 67.60 41.28
N SER A 55 11.37 68.41 40.70
CA SER A 55 11.46 69.14 39.41
C SER A 55 12.48 68.70 38.34
N PRO A 56 12.04 68.43 37.09
CA PRO A 56 12.92 67.95 36.03
C PRO A 56 13.82 69.08 35.51
N LYS A 57 15.11 69.02 35.81
CA LYS A 57 16.12 69.65 34.95
C LYS A 57 16.58 68.61 33.95
N ALA A 58 16.17 68.79 32.70
CA ALA A 58 16.69 68.07 31.56
C ALA A 58 18.20 68.35 31.43
N SER A 59 19.01 67.52 32.06
CA SER A 59 20.44 67.42 31.76
C SER A 59 20.61 66.26 30.80
N MET A 60 20.63 66.57 29.51
CA MET A 60 21.14 65.67 28.47
C MET A 60 22.65 65.51 28.66
N ASN A 61 23.07 64.78 29.68
CA ASN A 61 24.40 64.19 29.69
C ASN A 61 24.27 62.79 29.10
N ASN A 62 24.46 62.74 27.79
CA ASN A 62 24.76 61.50 27.08
C ASN A 62 26.12 61.00 27.58
N THR A 63 26.14 60.32 28.72
CA THR A 63 27.26 59.45 29.07
C THR A 63 27.23 58.32 28.04
N PRO A 64 28.26 58.17 27.20
CA PRO A 64 28.33 57.01 26.32
C PRO A 64 28.30 55.79 27.24
N LEU A 65 27.29 54.93 27.08
CA LEU A 65 27.33 53.65 27.76
C LEU A 65 28.68 53.00 27.42
N PRO A 66 29.48 52.58 28.42
CA PRO A 66 30.65 51.76 28.12
C PRO A 66 30.13 50.61 27.26
N PRO A 67 30.80 50.28 26.13
CA PRO A 67 30.35 49.20 25.26
C PRO A 67 30.16 48.01 26.17
N SER A 68 28.92 47.52 26.27
CA SER A 68 28.66 46.29 27.02
C SER A 68 29.61 45.28 26.41
N VAL A 69 30.65 44.91 27.15
CA VAL A 69 31.54 43.84 26.77
C VAL A 69 30.64 42.63 26.82
N VAL A 70 30.01 42.33 25.68
CA VAL A 70 29.33 41.07 25.45
C VAL A 70 30.46 40.07 25.50
N LEU A 71 30.74 39.59 26.72
CA LEU A 71 31.64 38.49 26.95
C LEU A 71 31.24 37.43 25.93
N PRO A 72 32.16 36.98 25.04
CA PRO A 72 31.83 35.98 24.05
C PRO A 72 31.30 34.78 24.82
N LYS A 73 29.97 34.57 24.74
CA LYS A 73 29.29 33.49 25.45
C LYS A 73 29.94 32.22 24.95
N LYS A 74 30.80 31.64 25.79
CA LYS A 74 31.58 30.44 25.49
C LYS A 74 30.60 29.45 24.88
N PRO A 75 30.80 28.97 23.63
CA PRO A 75 29.86 28.04 23.04
C PRO A 75 29.80 26.83 23.96
N GLU A 76 28.68 26.67 24.66
CA GLU A 76 28.44 25.51 25.49
C GLU A 76 28.43 24.32 24.53
N ARG A 77 29.54 23.60 24.55
CA ARG A 77 29.78 22.33 23.86
C ARG A 77 28.96 21.24 24.58
N GLY A 78 27.68 21.49 24.76
CA GLY A 78 26.75 20.68 25.52
C GLY A 78 25.77 20.00 24.58
N SER A 79 25.77 18.67 24.62
CA SER A 79 24.74 17.75 24.10
C SER A 79 24.84 17.20 22.67
N SER A 80 25.83 17.58 21.83
CA SER A 80 25.96 16.95 20.50
C SER A 80 26.19 15.44 20.60
N ALA A 81 27.01 14.98 21.55
CA ALA A 81 27.27 13.56 21.77
C ALA A 81 26.01 12.77 22.20
N LEU A 82 25.14 13.38 23.02
CA LEU A 82 23.90 12.73 23.47
C LEU A 82 22.87 12.64 22.33
N MET A 83 22.75 13.67 21.50
CA MET A 83 21.92 13.64 20.29
C MET A 83 22.42 12.61 19.27
N ILE A 84 23.75 12.51 19.09
CA ILE A 84 24.38 11.48 18.23
C ILE A 84 24.09 10.08 18.79
N GLY A 85 24.18 9.89 20.12
CA GLY A 85 23.88 8.62 20.76
C GLY A 85 22.43 8.17 20.57
N ILE A 86 21.46 9.09 20.74
CA ILE A 86 20.05 8.79 20.50
C ILE A 86 19.83 8.45 19.02
N GLY A 87 20.35 9.26 18.10
CA GLY A 87 20.22 9.02 16.67
C GLY A 87 20.79 7.67 16.24
N ALA A 88 21.98 7.30 16.75
CA ALA A 88 22.59 6.00 16.48
C ALA A 88 21.74 4.84 17.04
N THR A 89 21.16 5.01 18.23
CA THR A 89 20.31 3.99 18.86
C THR A 89 19.00 3.79 18.09
N THR A 90 18.35 4.89 17.66
CA THR A 90 17.14 4.81 16.83
C THR A 90 17.43 4.15 15.48
N LEU A 91 18.57 4.46 14.85
CA LEU A 91 18.99 3.83 13.60
C LEU A 91 19.16 2.31 13.77
N LEU A 92 19.81 1.86 14.85
CA LEU A 92 19.99 0.44 15.13
C LEU A 92 18.66 -0.29 15.35
N ILE A 93 17.68 0.33 16.00
CA ILE A 93 16.34 -0.24 16.19
C ILE A 93 15.64 -0.41 14.83
N VAL A 94 15.70 0.61 13.96
CA VAL A 94 15.09 0.55 12.61
C VAL A 94 15.73 -0.55 11.76
N VAL A 95 17.07 -0.64 11.76
CA VAL A 95 17.79 -1.70 11.05
C VAL A 95 17.43 -3.08 11.62
N GLY A 96 17.35 -3.22 12.94
CA GLY A 96 16.92 -4.46 13.59
C GLY A 96 15.52 -4.91 13.17
N ILE A 97 14.55 -3.98 13.15
CA ILE A 97 13.20 -4.25 12.68
C ILE A 97 13.19 -4.65 11.19
N MET A 98 13.99 -3.97 10.35
CA MET A 98 14.15 -4.35 8.94
C MET A 98 14.68 -5.77 8.76
N VAL A 99 15.72 -6.17 9.50
CA VAL A 99 16.32 -7.51 9.40
C VAL A 99 15.33 -8.59 9.86
N VAL A 100 14.65 -8.38 10.99
CA VAL A 100 13.64 -9.33 11.50
C VAL A 100 12.46 -9.47 10.55
N THR A 101 11.98 -8.36 9.98
CA THR A 101 10.88 -8.39 9.00
C THR A 101 11.30 -9.04 7.69
N TYR A 102 12.53 -8.81 7.20
CA TYR A 102 13.01 -9.46 5.97
C TYR A 102 13.12 -10.99 6.14
N ASN A 103 13.69 -11.45 7.26
CA ASN A 103 13.85 -12.87 7.55
C ASN A 103 12.51 -13.59 7.79
N THR A 104 11.50 -12.91 8.32
CA THR A 104 10.17 -13.51 8.52
C THR A 104 9.37 -13.62 7.22
N ASN A 105 9.54 -12.70 6.26
CA ASN A 105 8.90 -12.80 4.95
C ASN A 105 9.48 -13.95 4.09
N LEU A 106 10.78 -14.24 4.21
CA LEU A 106 11.40 -15.37 3.51
C LEU A 106 10.81 -16.72 3.93
N LYS A 107 10.49 -16.91 5.23
CA LYS A 107 9.86 -18.14 5.73
C LYS A 107 8.39 -18.28 5.36
N LYS A 108 7.70 -17.19 5.00
CA LYS A 108 6.26 -17.21 4.71
C LYS A 108 5.95 -17.53 3.23
N GLN A 109 6.94 -17.47 2.34
CA GLN A 109 6.77 -17.83 0.93
C GLN A 109 6.89 -19.34 0.63
N GLU A 110 7.30 -20.18 1.57
CA GLU A 110 7.46 -21.63 1.33
C GLU A 110 6.21 -22.47 1.69
N GLY A 111 5.08 -21.85 2.06
CA GLY A 111 3.96 -22.59 2.68
C GLY A 111 2.54 -22.25 2.23
N GLU A 112 2.32 -21.35 1.28
CA GLU A 112 0.98 -21.23 0.66
C GLU A 112 0.83 -22.35 -0.36
N THR A 113 0.25 -23.46 0.09
CA THR A 113 -0.30 -24.50 -0.78
C THR A 113 -1.19 -23.81 -1.81
N ALA A 114 -0.73 -23.73 -3.05
CA ALA A 114 -1.47 -23.17 -4.15
C ALA A 114 -2.84 -23.84 -4.20
N GLN A 115 -3.88 -23.12 -3.76
CA GLN A 115 -5.23 -23.63 -3.79
C GLN A 115 -5.57 -23.91 -5.25
N VAL A 116 -5.89 -25.17 -5.54
CA VAL A 116 -6.25 -25.59 -6.90
C VAL A 116 -7.55 -24.87 -7.27
N PRO A 117 -7.57 -24.07 -8.35
CA PRO A 117 -8.78 -23.37 -8.78
C PRO A 117 -9.93 -24.35 -9.04
N ILE A 118 -11.08 -24.08 -8.40
CA ILE A 118 -12.32 -24.84 -8.56
C ILE A 118 -13.26 -24.04 -9.47
N ILE A 119 -13.58 -24.54 -10.67
CA ILE A 119 -14.52 -23.85 -11.58
C ILE A 119 -15.95 -24.11 -11.11
N ARG A 120 -16.59 -23.14 -10.46
CA ARG A 120 -17.91 -23.34 -9.83
C ARG A 120 -19.10 -22.76 -10.58
N GLU A 121 -18.90 -21.82 -11.49
CA GLU A 121 -20.03 -21.10 -12.10
C GLU A 121 -19.86 -20.92 -13.61
N ILE A 122 -20.84 -21.46 -14.34
CA ILE A 122 -20.98 -21.39 -15.79
C ILE A 122 -22.40 -20.91 -16.04
N SER A 123 -22.57 -19.62 -16.36
CA SER A 123 -23.89 -18.99 -16.43
C SER A 123 -24.52 -18.98 -17.82
N SER A 124 -23.97 -19.72 -18.79
CA SER A 124 -24.42 -19.65 -20.19
C SER A 124 -24.62 -21.04 -20.80
N ALA A 125 -25.74 -21.22 -21.51
CA ALA A 125 -25.97 -22.43 -22.31
C ALA A 125 -24.88 -22.56 -23.39
N GLY A 126 -24.38 -23.78 -23.61
CA GLY A 126 -23.35 -24.05 -24.60
C GLY A 126 -21.92 -23.71 -24.19
N LEU A 127 -21.67 -23.26 -22.95
CA LEU A 127 -20.31 -22.98 -22.49
C LEU A 127 -19.51 -24.28 -22.23
N LYS A 128 -18.36 -24.39 -22.88
CA LYS A 128 -17.41 -25.50 -22.80
C LYS A 128 -16.02 -24.97 -22.48
N VAL A 129 -15.24 -25.79 -21.77
CA VAL A 129 -13.85 -25.45 -21.41
C VAL A 129 -12.99 -26.58 -21.92
N TYR A 130 -11.92 -26.25 -22.62
CA TYR A 130 -11.02 -27.21 -23.24
C TYR A 130 -9.60 -27.05 -22.72
N ASP A 131 -8.86 -28.16 -22.71
CA ASP A 131 -7.42 -28.17 -22.46
C ASP A 131 -6.63 -27.70 -23.71
N GLU A 132 -5.30 -27.66 -23.60
CA GLU A 132 -4.41 -27.27 -24.71
C GLU A 132 -4.57 -28.13 -25.99
N ASN A 133 -5.13 -29.34 -25.84
CA ASN A 133 -5.35 -30.31 -26.90
C ASN A 133 -6.79 -30.31 -27.42
N TRP A 134 -7.61 -29.33 -27.04
CA TRP A 134 -9.03 -29.22 -27.40
C TRP A 134 -9.93 -30.35 -26.86
N ASN A 135 -9.52 -31.03 -25.79
CA ASN A 135 -10.38 -31.99 -25.10
C ASN A 135 -11.26 -31.26 -24.10
N GLU A 136 -12.57 -31.55 -24.11
CA GLU A 136 -13.52 -30.94 -23.18
C GLU A 136 -13.25 -31.39 -21.74
N ILE A 137 -13.03 -30.43 -20.85
CA ILE A 137 -12.89 -30.67 -19.42
C ILE A 137 -14.29 -30.79 -18.83
N GLU A 138 -14.74 -32.03 -18.61
CA GLU A 138 -16.03 -32.34 -18.01
C GLU A 138 -16.22 -31.62 -16.66
N LYS A 139 -17.47 -31.20 -16.35
CA LYS A 139 -17.83 -30.50 -15.11
C LYS A 139 -17.30 -31.16 -13.82
N LYS A 140 -17.17 -32.49 -13.80
CA LYS A 140 -16.66 -33.26 -12.64
C LYS A 140 -15.14 -33.22 -12.47
N LYS A 141 -14.39 -32.84 -13.51
CA LYS A 141 -12.92 -32.74 -13.51
C LYS A 141 -12.42 -31.29 -13.45
N LYS A 142 -13.32 -30.32 -13.44
CA LYS A 142 -12.99 -28.89 -13.42
C LYS A 142 -12.27 -28.42 -12.16
N ASP A 143 -12.25 -29.24 -11.10
CA ASP A 143 -11.61 -28.93 -9.82
C ASP A 143 -10.07 -29.13 -9.82
N LYS A 144 -9.44 -29.24 -11.00
CA LYS A 144 -8.04 -29.67 -11.15
C LYS A 144 -7.17 -28.82 -12.07
N ALA A 145 -7.67 -27.70 -12.58
CA ALA A 145 -6.85 -26.83 -13.42
C ALA A 145 -5.63 -26.35 -12.63
N LYS A 146 -4.43 -26.51 -13.18
CA LYS A 146 -3.20 -26.09 -12.49
C LYS A 146 -2.97 -24.60 -12.74
N PRO A 147 -2.45 -23.85 -11.74
CA PRO A 147 -1.96 -22.50 -12.01
C PRO A 147 -0.91 -22.51 -13.14
N GLY A 148 -1.05 -21.58 -14.08
CA GLY A 148 -0.22 -21.46 -15.27
C GLY A 148 -0.68 -22.29 -16.47
N GLU A 149 -1.68 -23.16 -16.33
CA GLU A 149 -2.25 -23.93 -17.44
C GLU A 149 -3.02 -23.02 -18.40
N LYS A 150 -2.86 -23.21 -19.72
CA LYS A 150 -3.67 -22.55 -20.73
C LYS A 150 -4.96 -23.34 -20.95
N LEU A 151 -6.09 -22.66 -20.86
CA LEU A 151 -7.41 -23.18 -21.14
C LEU A 151 -8.03 -22.43 -22.32
N TYR A 152 -8.81 -23.14 -23.14
CA TYR A 152 -9.69 -22.50 -24.12
C TYR A 152 -11.10 -22.51 -23.57
N ILE A 153 -11.61 -21.33 -23.26
CA ILE A 153 -12.98 -21.16 -22.79
C ILE A 153 -13.82 -20.78 -24.00
N GLY A 154 -14.84 -21.56 -24.30
CA GLY A 154 -15.65 -21.34 -25.48
C GLY A 154 -17.15 -21.44 -25.22
N ILE A 155 -17.91 -20.85 -26.13
CA ILE A 155 -19.36 -20.93 -26.21
C ILE A 155 -19.75 -21.52 -27.56
N GLN A 156 -20.53 -22.59 -27.52
CA GLN A 156 -21.03 -23.26 -28.70
C GLN A 156 -22.01 -22.35 -29.45
N THR A 157 -21.83 -22.24 -30.76
CA THR A 157 -22.74 -21.49 -31.62
C THR A 157 -24.04 -22.25 -31.83
N ILE A 158 -25.08 -21.55 -32.29
CA ILE A 158 -26.37 -22.15 -32.67
C ILE A 158 -26.33 -22.33 -34.18
N VAL A 159 -26.52 -23.57 -34.64
CA VAL A 159 -26.61 -23.87 -36.08
C VAL A 159 -27.77 -23.07 -36.67
N GLU A 160 -27.55 -22.42 -37.81
CA GLU A 160 -28.52 -21.56 -38.53
C GLU A 160 -28.71 -20.13 -38.00
N ALA A 161 -28.08 -19.75 -36.88
CA ALA A 161 -28.07 -18.36 -36.43
C ALA A 161 -26.94 -17.56 -37.10
N ASP A 162 -27.19 -16.26 -37.34
CA ASP A 162 -26.25 -15.30 -37.93
C ASP A 162 -25.23 -14.78 -36.91
N ILE A 163 -24.57 -15.71 -36.21
CA ILE A 163 -23.59 -15.39 -35.18
C ILE A 163 -22.28 -14.96 -35.83
N ASP A 164 -21.81 -13.75 -35.51
CA ASP A 164 -20.57 -13.19 -36.03
C ASP A 164 -19.44 -13.20 -34.97
N ARG A 165 -19.77 -13.08 -33.68
CA ARG A 165 -18.80 -13.00 -32.57
C ARG A 165 -19.40 -13.45 -31.24
N ALA A 166 -18.53 -13.56 -30.24
CA ALA A 166 -18.93 -13.82 -28.86
C ALA A 166 -18.18 -12.89 -27.89
N ARG A 167 -18.69 -12.73 -26.66
CA ARG A 167 -17.97 -12.13 -25.54
C ARG A 167 -17.84 -13.13 -24.41
N ILE A 168 -16.63 -13.28 -23.86
CA ILE A 168 -16.29 -14.24 -22.81
C ILE A 168 -15.47 -13.52 -21.73
N ARG A 169 -15.97 -13.54 -20.50
CA ARG A 169 -15.31 -12.95 -19.32
C ARG A 169 -15.07 -14.00 -18.25
N VAL A 170 -13.97 -13.82 -17.52
CA VAL A 170 -13.53 -14.74 -16.46
C VAL A 170 -13.21 -13.92 -15.23
N ASN A 171 -13.91 -14.17 -14.12
CA ASN A 171 -13.73 -13.48 -12.84
C ASN A 171 -13.91 -11.95 -12.87
N GLU A 172 -14.62 -11.44 -13.88
CA GLU A 172 -14.88 -10.00 -14.03
C GLU A 172 -16.37 -9.69 -13.88
N ARG A 173 -16.69 -8.49 -13.37
CA ARG A 173 -18.07 -8.04 -13.09
C ARG A 173 -18.74 -7.35 -14.28
N ASP A 174 -17.96 -6.61 -15.05
CA ASP A 174 -18.46 -5.75 -16.14
C ASP A 174 -17.96 -6.27 -17.48
N TRP A 175 -18.75 -6.09 -18.54
CA TRP A 175 -18.33 -6.44 -19.89
C TRP A 175 -17.38 -5.37 -20.45
N GLN A 176 -16.24 -5.81 -20.99
CA GLN A 176 -15.24 -4.95 -21.61
C GLN A 176 -15.02 -5.35 -23.07
N ILE A 177 -14.49 -4.42 -23.87
CA ILE A 177 -14.15 -4.67 -25.28
C ILE A 177 -13.16 -5.86 -25.40
N ALA A 178 -12.25 -6.01 -24.43
CA ALA A 178 -11.30 -7.11 -24.37
C ALA A 178 -11.94 -8.50 -24.16
N HIS A 179 -13.23 -8.57 -23.83
CA HIS A 179 -13.97 -9.84 -23.71
C HIS A 179 -14.49 -10.34 -25.05
N ILE A 180 -14.58 -9.47 -26.05
CA ILE A 180 -15.06 -9.82 -27.39
C ILE A 180 -14.02 -10.68 -28.10
N THR A 181 -14.45 -11.78 -28.68
CA THR A 181 -13.64 -12.70 -29.48
C THR A 181 -14.34 -13.00 -30.79
N THR A 182 -13.55 -13.02 -31.86
CA THR A 182 -13.93 -13.51 -33.19
C THR A 182 -13.21 -14.82 -33.52
N LEU A 183 -12.47 -15.39 -32.57
CA LEU A 183 -11.80 -16.66 -32.74
C LEU A 183 -12.83 -17.77 -32.70
N PHE A 184 -12.89 -18.55 -33.77
CA PHE A 184 -13.88 -19.60 -33.97
C PHE A 184 -13.17 -20.90 -34.33
N ASN A 185 -13.53 -21.98 -33.63
CA ASN A 185 -13.10 -23.33 -33.96
C ASN A 185 -14.22 -24.00 -34.80
N PRO A 186 -14.02 -24.20 -36.12
CA PRO A 186 -15.06 -24.74 -36.99
C PRO A 186 -15.34 -26.22 -36.78
N GLN A 187 -14.41 -26.98 -36.21
CA GLN A 187 -14.60 -28.42 -35.95
C GLN A 187 -15.53 -28.64 -34.76
N LEU A 188 -15.46 -27.75 -33.77
CA LEU A 188 -16.26 -27.82 -32.55
C LEU A 188 -17.45 -26.86 -32.56
N GLU A 189 -17.53 -26.00 -33.58
CA GLU A 189 -18.52 -24.95 -33.75
C GLU A 189 -18.59 -24.00 -32.53
N VAL A 190 -17.43 -23.56 -32.05
CA VAL A 190 -17.29 -22.82 -30.79
C VAL A 190 -16.48 -21.55 -30.97
N TYR A 191 -17.03 -20.43 -30.52
CA TYR A 191 -16.25 -19.21 -30.30
C TYR A 191 -15.50 -19.32 -28.99
N TYR A 192 -14.22 -18.95 -28.98
CA TYR A 192 -13.37 -19.18 -27.81
C TYR A 192 -12.44 -18.02 -27.47
N LYS A 193 -11.96 -18.03 -26.23
CA LYS A 193 -10.95 -17.13 -25.72
C LYS A 193 -9.92 -17.94 -24.93
N GLU A 194 -8.66 -17.61 -25.14
CA GLU A 194 -7.56 -18.19 -24.37
C GLU A 194 -7.51 -17.58 -22.98
N TYR A 195 -7.34 -18.43 -21.97
CA TYR A 195 -7.21 -18.00 -20.58
C TYR A 195 -6.10 -18.77 -19.89
N ILE A 196 -5.18 -18.05 -19.25
CA ILE A 196 -4.13 -18.64 -18.43
C ILE A 196 -4.60 -18.59 -16.97
N VAL A 197 -4.61 -19.76 -16.33
CA VAL A 197 -5.06 -19.87 -14.94
C VAL A 197 -4.08 -19.13 -14.01
N ALA A 198 -4.54 -18.06 -13.36
CA ALA A 198 -3.73 -17.30 -12.43
C ALA A 198 -3.41 -18.08 -11.14
N THR A 199 -2.26 -17.81 -10.53
CA THR A 199 -1.90 -18.32 -9.20
C THR A 199 -2.79 -17.67 -8.13
N GLY A 200 -3.36 -18.49 -7.25
CA GLY A 200 -4.17 -18.01 -6.11
C GLY A 200 -5.65 -17.76 -6.40
N THR A 201 -6.14 -17.96 -7.62
CA THR A 201 -7.58 -17.94 -7.86
C THR A 201 -8.19 -19.24 -7.35
N ALA A 202 -8.95 -19.17 -6.26
CA ALA A 202 -9.62 -20.36 -5.71
C ALA A 202 -10.81 -20.80 -6.59
N GLN A 203 -11.40 -19.88 -7.38
CA GLN A 203 -12.55 -20.16 -8.22
C GLN A 203 -12.51 -19.42 -9.56
N LEU A 204 -12.97 -20.08 -10.62
CA LEU A 204 -13.23 -19.47 -11.93
C LEU A 204 -14.74 -19.32 -12.11
N LYS A 205 -15.19 -18.07 -12.24
CA LYS A 205 -16.53 -17.67 -12.65
C LYS A 205 -16.45 -17.26 -14.11
N ILE A 206 -17.14 -17.99 -14.98
CA ILE A 206 -17.07 -17.78 -16.42
C ILE A 206 -18.47 -17.47 -16.94
N GLU A 207 -18.57 -16.37 -17.68
CA GLU A 207 -19.80 -15.96 -18.36
C GLU A 207 -19.48 -15.70 -19.83
N ALA A 208 -20.41 -16.09 -20.71
CA ALA A 208 -20.26 -15.93 -22.15
C ALA A 208 -21.61 -15.57 -22.82
N GLN A 209 -21.56 -14.75 -23.86
CA GLN A 209 -22.73 -14.40 -24.66
C GLN A 209 -22.36 -14.38 -26.15
N LEU A 210 -23.29 -14.82 -26.99
CA LEU A 210 -23.17 -14.75 -28.44
C LEU A 210 -23.69 -13.40 -28.94
N HIS A 211 -23.18 -12.97 -30.10
CA HIS A 211 -23.69 -11.80 -30.82
C HIS A 211 -24.21 -12.27 -32.17
N SER A 212 -25.44 -11.90 -32.48
CA SER A 212 -26.05 -12.00 -33.80
C SER A 212 -25.76 -10.73 -34.60
N ALA A 213 -25.43 -10.88 -35.88
CA ALA A 213 -25.20 -9.77 -36.78
C ALA A 213 -26.46 -8.88 -36.96
N SER A 214 -27.65 -9.48 -36.89
CA SER A 214 -28.93 -8.79 -37.01
C SER A 214 -29.49 -8.31 -35.67
N ASP A 215 -29.47 -9.15 -34.64
CA ASP A 215 -30.16 -8.90 -33.36
C ASP A 215 -29.24 -8.35 -32.25
N GLY A 216 -27.92 -8.39 -32.43
CA GLY A 216 -26.95 -7.95 -31.42
C GLY A 216 -26.67 -8.99 -30.34
N TRP A 217 -26.41 -8.56 -29.10
CA TRP A 217 -26.02 -9.47 -28.01
C TRP A 217 -27.21 -10.32 -27.54
N LEU A 218 -27.05 -11.64 -27.61
CA LEU A 218 -28.07 -12.60 -27.23
C LEU A 218 -28.00 -12.90 -25.72
N GLY A 219 -29.10 -12.69 -25.01
CA GLY A 219 -29.26 -13.01 -23.59
C GLY A 219 -29.09 -11.83 -22.61
N ASP A 220 -29.20 -10.60 -23.09
CA ASP A 220 -29.47 -9.41 -22.24
C ASP A 220 -31.00 -9.18 -22.07
#